data_AF-A0A4D4K426-F1
#
_entry.id   AF-A0A4D4K426-F1
#
_cell.length_a   1.000
_cell.length_b   1.000
_cell.length_c   1.000
_cell.angle_alpha   90.00
_cell.angle_beta   90.00
_cell.angle_gamma   90.00
#
_symmetry.space_group_name_H-M   'P 1'
#
loop_
_entity.id
_entity.type
_entity.pdbx_description
1 polymer ?
#
loop_
_entity_poly.entity_id
_entity_poly.type
_entity_poly.pdbx_seq_one_letter_code
_entity_poly.pdbx_strand_id
1 'polypeptide(L)'
;MLTELMALCFGYATDLSNRLQQPIAVIGPGQEDRQKLPHTEVGRRVVRRPLTAVLGARHWHVPLYVSAWADTHDVVLIQDEEPDQIVDIARRLDASVYGEVEAALDAGPLDLAYVFGPHDRMVDTCLSLVERGIPFVVEKPGGLGPEDVERIRDAAASAGVAATVPFVQRGGPVDHALSLAGAPTYQRSSFVAGPPERYREAGCSWMLQPARSGGGVW
;
A
#
# COMPACT_ATOMS: atom_id res chain seq x y z
N MET A 1 14.22 9.11 -3.69
CA MET A 1 13.03 9.97 -3.57
C MET A 1 11.71 9.19 -3.55
N LEU A 2 11.60 8.00 -4.16
CA LEU A 2 10.44 7.09 -3.96
C LEU A 2 10.52 6.22 -2.69
N THR A 3 11.71 5.97 -2.14
CA THR A 3 11.91 5.09 -0.97
C THR A 3 11.31 5.66 0.33
N GLU A 4 11.26 7.00 0.46
CA GLU A 4 10.73 7.66 1.66
C GLU A 4 9.20 7.75 1.68
N LEU A 5 8.54 7.76 0.50
CA LEU A 5 7.07 7.77 0.43
C LEU A 5 6.49 6.41 0.87
N MET A 6 7.18 5.30 0.59
CA MET A 6 6.74 3.97 1.03
C MET A 6 6.93 3.76 2.54
N ALA A 7 7.93 4.40 3.16
CA ALA A 7 8.16 4.27 4.60
C ALA A 7 7.06 4.93 5.45
N LEU A 8 6.43 6.00 4.94
CA LEU A 8 5.38 6.73 5.64
C LEU A 8 4.04 5.96 5.74
N CYS A 9 3.77 5.03 4.83
CA CYS A 9 2.54 4.21 4.89
C CYS A 9 2.63 3.03 5.87
N PHE A 10 3.81 2.68 6.40
CA PHE A 10 4.00 1.41 7.12
C PHE A 10 4.57 1.52 8.55
N GLY A 11 4.60 2.72 9.14
CA GLY A 11 4.55 2.87 10.61
C GLY A 11 5.57 2.08 11.46
N TYR A 12 6.79 1.84 10.97
CA TYR A 12 7.90 1.35 11.80
C TYR A 12 8.93 2.45 12.02
N ALA A 13 8.64 3.34 12.96
CA ALA A 13 9.66 4.14 13.63
C ALA A 13 10.15 3.36 14.85
N THR A 14 11.23 2.58 14.71
CA THR A 14 12.03 2.13 15.87
C THR A 14 13.50 2.44 15.60
N ASP A 15 13.91 3.59 16.13
CA ASP A 15 15.21 3.90 16.75
C ASP A 15 16.48 3.22 16.17
N LEU A 16 17.10 3.89 15.19
CA LEU A 16 18.47 3.64 14.76
C LEU A 16 19.45 4.47 15.61
N SER A 17 19.60 4.13 16.89
CA SER A 17 20.66 4.70 17.74
C SER A 17 21.41 3.64 18.54
N ASN A 18 21.82 2.53 17.91
CA ASN A 18 22.90 1.74 18.48
C ASN A 18 23.59 0.86 17.43
N ARG A 19 24.85 1.21 17.09
CA ARG A 19 25.97 0.34 16.67
C ARG A 19 26.94 1.09 15.77
N LEU A 20 27.84 1.85 16.37
CA LEU A 20 29.23 1.95 15.92
C LEU A 20 30.11 1.97 17.17
N GLN A 21 30.37 0.78 17.71
CA GLN A 21 31.53 0.52 18.55
C GLN A 21 32.41 -0.45 17.77
N GLN A 22 33.55 0.03 17.25
CA GLN A 22 34.83 -0.67 17.29
C GLN A 22 35.97 0.37 17.38
N PRO A 23 37.12 0.04 18.02
CA PRO A 23 37.99 1.06 18.60
C PRO A 23 39.32 1.26 17.84
N ILE A 24 39.98 2.37 18.22
CA ILE A 24 41.43 2.69 18.20
C ILE A 24 41.97 3.46 16.98
N ALA A 25 42.28 4.75 17.22
CA ALA A 25 43.66 5.29 17.14
C ALA A 25 43.74 6.62 17.92
N VAL A 26 44.61 6.66 18.92
CA VAL A 26 44.92 7.85 19.73
C VAL A 26 45.78 8.80 18.90
N ILE A 27 45.32 10.04 18.70
CA ILE A 27 46.16 11.18 18.29
C ILE A 27 45.79 12.36 19.21
N GLY A 28 46.79 12.95 19.85
CA GLY A 28 46.66 13.93 20.93
C GLY A 28 46.05 15.28 20.50
N PRO A 29 45.77 16.17 21.48
CA PRO A 29 44.98 17.38 21.23
C PRO A 29 45.82 18.47 20.54
N GLY A 30 45.51 18.75 19.27
CA GLY A 30 45.83 20.00 18.60
C GLY A 30 44.65 20.97 18.71
N GLN A 31 44.91 22.16 19.25
CA GLN A 31 43.97 23.29 19.30
C GLN A 31 43.76 23.83 17.88
N GLU A 32 42.53 23.78 17.34
CA GLU A 32 42.16 24.59 16.18
C GLU A 32 40.75 25.19 16.31
N ASP A 33 40.68 26.39 15.76
CA ASP A 33 39.79 27.50 16.03
C ASP A 33 38.36 27.25 15.50
N ARG A 34 37.35 27.34 16.38
CA ARG A 34 35.94 27.17 15.99
C ARG A 34 35.37 28.50 15.49
N GLN A 35 35.60 28.82 14.22
CA GLN A 35 34.71 29.74 13.51
C GLN A 35 33.36 29.05 13.25
N LYS A 36 32.31 29.57 13.90
CA LYS A 36 30.92 29.16 13.66
C LYS A 36 30.52 29.54 12.23
N LEU A 37 30.39 28.54 11.36
CA LEU A 37 29.67 28.70 10.09
C LEU A 37 28.18 28.93 10.39
N PRO A 38 27.51 29.86 9.68
CA PRO A 38 26.09 30.12 9.88
C PRO A 38 25.27 28.87 9.52
N HIS A 39 24.36 28.49 10.41
CA HIS A 39 23.38 27.44 10.16
C HIS A 39 22.41 27.94 9.07
N THR A 40 22.56 27.44 7.86
CA THR A 40 21.53 27.57 6.82
C THR A 40 20.34 26.71 7.23
N GLU A 41 19.21 27.31 7.61
CA GLU A 41 17.95 26.60 7.75
C GLU A 41 17.60 25.94 6.41
N VAL A 42 17.73 24.62 6.34
CA VAL A 42 17.20 23.84 5.23
C VAL A 42 15.68 23.91 5.36
N GLY A 43 15.06 24.74 4.52
CA GLY A 43 13.62 24.94 4.51
C GLY A 43 12.90 23.60 4.48
N ARG A 44 12.02 23.38 5.47
CA ARG A 44 11.16 22.18 5.55
C ARG A 44 10.33 22.12 4.27
N ARG A 45 10.69 21.23 3.34
CA ARG A 45 9.92 21.00 2.11
C ARG A 45 8.53 20.54 2.54
N VAL A 46 7.53 21.39 2.36
CA VAL A 46 6.13 21.00 2.52
C VAL A 46 5.84 20.01 1.40
N VAL A 47 5.81 18.72 1.73
CA VAL A 47 5.40 17.68 0.79
C VAL A 47 3.88 17.78 0.70
N ARG A 48 3.35 18.16 -0.46
CA ARG A 48 1.90 18.10 -0.71
C ARG A 48 1.43 16.66 -0.56
N ARG A 49 0.23 16.47 -0.01
CA ARG A 49 -0.40 15.15 0.06
C ARG A 49 -0.73 14.68 -1.38
N PRO A 50 -0.60 13.39 -1.68
CA PRO A 50 -0.92 12.86 -3.00
C PRO A 50 -2.44 12.87 -3.25
N LEU A 51 -2.84 13.32 -4.43
CA LEU A 51 -4.21 13.17 -4.93
C LEU A 51 -4.49 11.70 -5.22
N THR A 52 -5.41 11.12 -4.47
CA THR A 52 -5.52 9.66 -4.38
C THR A 52 -6.91 9.18 -4.77
N ALA A 53 -6.96 8.13 -5.59
CA ALA A 53 -8.16 7.37 -5.89
C ALA A 53 -8.21 6.07 -5.06
N VAL A 54 -9.41 5.68 -4.62
CA VAL A 54 -9.67 4.36 -4.03
C VAL A 54 -10.72 3.62 -4.87
N LEU A 55 -10.32 2.55 -5.56
CA LEU A 55 -11.17 1.76 -6.45
C LEU A 55 -11.57 0.45 -5.75
N GLY A 56 -12.80 -0.02 -5.91
CA GLY A 56 -13.34 -1.20 -5.20
C GLY A 56 -13.52 -0.99 -3.69
N ALA A 57 -14.02 0.18 -3.29
CA ALA A 57 -13.97 0.68 -1.92
C ALA A 57 -14.82 -0.11 -0.89
N ARG A 58 -15.68 -1.07 -1.29
CA ARG A 58 -16.38 -1.98 -0.35
C ARG A 58 -15.51 -3.12 0.14
N HIS A 59 -14.32 -3.31 -0.43
CA HIS A 59 -13.44 -4.40 -0.02
C HIS A 59 -13.15 -4.36 1.48
N TRP A 60 -13.21 -5.51 2.13
CA TRP A 60 -13.24 -5.61 3.60
C TRP A 60 -11.97 -5.09 4.30
N HIS A 61 -10.84 -4.92 3.59
CA HIS A 61 -9.66 -4.26 4.17
C HIS A 61 -9.74 -2.73 4.15
N VAL A 62 -10.57 -2.11 3.31
CA VAL A 62 -10.63 -0.65 3.14
C VAL A 62 -10.79 0.09 4.47
N PRO A 63 -11.66 -0.34 5.41
CA PRO A 63 -11.77 0.30 6.72
C PRO A 63 -10.45 0.39 7.51
N LEU A 64 -9.49 -0.51 7.27
CA LEU A 64 -8.17 -0.51 7.92
C LEU A 64 -7.28 0.64 7.42
N TYR A 65 -7.53 1.17 6.22
CA TYR A 65 -6.73 2.23 5.60
C TYR A 65 -7.30 3.63 5.83
N VAL A 66 -8.60 3.77 6.07
CA VAL A 66 -9.31 5.08 6.09
C VAL A 66 -8.63 6.10 6.99
N SER A 67 -8.23 5.73 8.22
CA SER A 67 -7.56 6.67 9.13
C SER A 67 -6.20 7.11 8.58
N ALA A 68 -5.40 6.18 8.05
CA ALA A 68 -4.09 6.49 7.50
C ALA A 68 -4.22 7.40 6.27
N TRP A 69 -5.17 7.14 5.38
CA TRP A 69 -5.43 8.02 4.24
C TRP A 69 -5.90 9.41 4.68
N ALA A 70 -6.79 9.50 5.67
CA ALA A 70 -7.22 10.78 6.23
C ALA A 70 -6.06 11.61 6.82
N ASP A 71 -4.95 10.98 7.21
CA ASP A 71 -3.76 11.65 7.73
C ASP A 71 -2.71 11.97 6.65
N THR A 72 -2.66 11.21 5.55
CA THR A 72 -1.51 11.22 4.63
C THR A 72 -1.84 11.46 3.16
N HIS A 73 -3.10 11.34 2.73
CA HIS A 73 -3.53 11.42 1.32
C HIS A 73 -4.66 12.43 1.13
N ASP A 74 -4.71 13.11 0.00
CA ASP A 74 -5.91 13.84 -0.41
C ASP A 74 -6.74 12.87 -1.25
N VAL A 75 -7.63 12.11 -0.60
CA VAL A 75 -8.49 11.15 -1.33
C VAL A 75 -9.59 11.92 -2.04
N VAL A 76 -9.42 12.12 -3.33
CA VAL A 76 -10.33 12.98 -4.13
C VAL A 76 -11.55 12.21 -4.65
N LEU A 77 -11.41 10.89 -4.79
CA LEU A 77 -12.49 10.04 -5.27
C LEU A 77 -12.39 8.62 -4.72
N ILE A 78 -13.56 8.00 -4.59
CA ILE A 78 -13.73 6.58 -4.30
C ILE A 78 -14.71 5.96 -5.31
N GLN A 79 -14.51 4.69 -5.63
CA GLN A 79 -15.32 3.96 -6.60
C GLN A 79 -15.67 2.57 -6.09
N ASP A 80 -16.88 2.10 -6.40
CA ASP A 80 -17.29 0.69 -6.27
C ASP A 80 -18.49 0.39 -7.21
N GLU A 81 -18.69 -0.89 -7.58
CA GLU A 81 -19.84 -1.37 -8.37
C GLU A 81 -21.20 -1.05 -7.69
N GLU A 82 -21.22 -0.93 -6.36
CA GLU A 82 -22.40 -0.51 -5.59
C GLU A 82 -22.12 0.82 -4.85
N PRO A 83 -22.17 1.98 -5.55
CA PRO A 83 -21.70 3.27 -5.03
C PRO A 83 -22.47 3.76 -3.79
N ASP A 84 -23.75 3.39 -3.65
CA ASP A 84 -24.56 3.75 -2.48
C ASP A 84 -24.02 3.13 -1.18
N GLN A 85 -23.25 2.04 -1.25
CA GLN A 85 -22.70 1.37 -0.08
C GLN A 85 -21.39 1.97 0.44
N ILE A 86 -20.78 2.91 -0.29
CA ILE A 86 -19.48 3.52 0.10
C ILE A 86 -19.60 4.99 0.52
N VAL A 87 -20.83 5.54 0.56
CA VAL A 87 -21.10 6.95 0.87
C VAL A 87 -20.53 7.37 2.23
N ASP A 88 -20.57 6.50 3.24
CA ASP A 88 -20.03 6.80 4.56
C ASP A 88 -18.48 6.88 4.56
N ILE A 89 -17.81 6.06 3.75
CA ILE A 89 -16.36 6.13 3.55
C ILE A 89 -16.02 7.43 2.83
N ALA A 90 -16.75 7.78 1.76
CA ALA A 90 -16.57 9.02 1.01
C ALA A 90 -16.70 10.24 1.91
N ARG A 91 -17.74 10.29 2.74
CA ARG A 91 -17.97 11.40 3.67
C ARG A 91 -16.82 11.58 4.66
N ARG A 92 -16.23 10.48 5.15
CA ARG A 92 -15.09 10.53 6.08
C ARG A 92 -13.80 11.02 5.41
N LEU A 93 -13.68 10.86 4.10
CA LEU A 93 -12.51 11.23 3.31
C LEU A 93 -12.70 12.52 2.51
N ASP A 94 -13.89 13.13 2.56
CA ASP A 94 -14.31 14.26 1.71
C ASP A 94 -14.13 13.98 0.21
N ALA A 95 -14.46 12.74 -0.20
CA ALA A 95 -14.21 12.22 -1.54
C ALA A 95 -15.50 12.12 -2.37
N SER A 96 -15.36 12.32 -3.68
CA SER A 96 -16.46 12.07 -4.63
C SER A 96 -16.70 10.58 -4.85
N VAL A 97 -17.95 10.17 -5.08
CA VAL A 97 -18.34 8.76 -5.27
C VAL A 97 -18.59 8.46 -6.75
N TYR A 98 -18.06 7.34 -7.23
CA TYR A 98 -18.25 6.85 -8.59
C TYR A 98 -18.71 5.39 -8.60
N GLY A 99 -19.55 5.04 -9.58
CA GLY A 99 -19.93 3.64 -9.84
C GLY A 99 -18.97 2.92 -10.79
N GLU A 100 -18.44 3.64 -11.78
CA GLU A 100 -17.62 3.08 -12.85
C GLU A 100 -16.15 3.51 -12.71
N VAL A 101 -15.23 2.57 -12.91
CA VAL A 101 -13.77 2.80 -12.82
C VAL A 101 -13.32 3.88 -13.81
N GLU A 102 -13.69 3.76 -15.08
CA GLU A 102 -13.25 4.71 -16.10
C GLU A 102 -13.75 6.13 -15.82
N ALA A 103 -15.01 6.27 -15.38
CA ALA A 103 -15.56 7.57 -14.99
C ALA A 103 -14.83 8.19 -13.79
N ALA A 104 -14.38 7.37 -12.84
CA ALA A 104 -13.54 7.80 -11.73
C ALA A 104 -12.15 8.27 -12.23
N LEU A 105 -11.50 7.48 -13.09
CA LEU A 105 -10.16 7.80 -13.58
C LEU A 105 -10.13 9.02 -14.51
N ASP A 106 -11.23 9.33 -15.19
CA ASP A 106 -11.35 10.49 -16.09
C ASP A 106 -11.76 11.78 -15.35
N ALA A 107 -12.06 11.71 -14.04
CA ALA A 107 -12.55 12.85 -13.27
C ALA A 107 -11.52 13.97 -13.06
N GLY A 108 -10.23 13.63 -13.08
CA GLY A 108 -9.17 14.60 -12.83
C GLY A 108 -7.80 13.96 -12.63
N PRO A 109 -6.76 14.78 -12.34
CA PRO A 109 -5.42 14.28 -12.12
C PRO A 109 -5.33 13.46 -10.82
N LEU A 110 -4.59 12.35 -10.90
CA LEU A 110 -4.31 11.46 -9.77
C LEU A 110 -2.79 11.26 -9.63
N ASP A 111 -2.29 11.31 -8.40
CA ASP A 111 -0.90 10.98 -8.09
C ASP A 111 -0.73 9.49 -7.74
N LEU A 112 -1.80 8.85 -7.25
CA LEU A 112 -1.80 7.47 -6.77
C LEU A 112 -3.21 6.86 -6.83
N ALA A 113 -3.30 5.57 -7.12
CA ALA A 113 -4.53 4.79 -6.93
C ALA A 113 -4.30 3.61 -5.98
N TYR A 114 -5.29 3.34 -5.11
CA TYR A 114 -5.41 2.05 -4.44
C TYR A 114 -6.47 1.22 -5.16
N VAL A 115 -6.07 0.02 -5.57
CA VAL A 115 -6.94 -0.91 -6.30
C VAL A 115 -7.34 -2.03 -5.37
N PHE A 116 -8.63 -2.06 -5.04
CA PHE A 116 -9.30 -3.14 -4.36
C PHE A 116 -10.36 -3.74 -5.29
N GLY A 117 -11.09 -4.71 -4.77
CA GLY A 117 -12.31 -5.22 -5.39
C GLY A 117 -12.20 -6.68 -5.85
N PRO A 118 -13.19 -7.13 -6.62
CA PRO A 118 -13.25 -8.48 -7.14
C PRO A 118 -12.02 -8.84 -7.98
N HIS A 119 -11.37 -9.97 -7.65
CA HIS A 119 -10.09 -10.33 -8.25
C HIS A 119 -10.18 -10.57 -9.77
N ASP A 120 -11.36 -10.96 -10.27
CA ASP A 120 -11.65 -11.08 -11.70
C ASP A 120 -11.61 -9.76 -12.48
N ARG A 121 -11.58 -8.62 -11.79
CA ARG A 121 -11.60 -7.28 -12.39
C ARG A 121 -10.33 -6.47 -12.16
N MET A 122 -9.52 -6.84 -11.18
CA MET A 122 -8.36 -6.05 -10.76
C MET A 122 -7.31 -5.90 -11.86
N VAL A 123 -7.13 -6.90 -12.74
CA VAL A 123 -6.19 -6.82 -13.87
C VAL A 123 -6.56 -5.68 -14.80
N ASP A 124 -7.82 -5.64 -15.25
CA ASP A 124 -8.29 -4.61 -16.19
C ASP A 124 -8.16 -3.21 -15.56
N THR A 125 -8.51 -3.07 -14.28
CA THR A 125 -8.31 -1.82 -13.54
C THR A 125 -6.84 -1.41 -13.48
N CYS A 126 -5.92 -2.33 -13.19
CA CYS A 126 -4.49 -2.03 -13.15
C CYS A 126 -3.95 -1.65 -14.53
N LEU A 127 -4.38 -2.31 -15.61
CA LEU A 127 -3.96 -1.97 -16.96
C LEU A 127 -4.47 -0.58 -17.38
N SER A 128 -5.70 -0.22 -17.01
CA SER A 128 -6.26 1.12 -17.22
C SER A 128 -5.45 2.22 -16.52
N LEU A 129 -4.93 1.94 -15.31
CA LEU A 129 -4.02 2.83 -14.59
C LEU A 129 -2.64 2.94 -15.25
N VAL A 130 -2.10 1.81 -15.75
CA VAL A 130 -0.82 1.78 -16.49
C VAL A 130 -0.91 2.63 -17.76
N GLU A 131 -1.98 2.50 -18.53
CA GLU A 131 -2.22 3.29 -19.75
C GLU A 131 -2.26 4.80 -19.46
N ARG A 132 -2.77 5.17 -18.29
CA ARG A 132 -2.84 6.56 -17.81
C ARG A 132 -1.56 7.05 -17.11
N GLY A 133 -0.57 6.17 -16.91
CA GLY A 133 0.67 6.49 -16.22
C GLY A 133 0.51 6.72 -14.71
N ILE A 134 -0.57 6.23 -14.10
CA ILE A 134 -0.90 6.48 -12.69
C ILE A 134 -0.25 5.39 -11.82
N PRO A 135 0.65 5.74 -10.88
CA PRO A 135 1.17 4.78 -9.90
C PRO A 135 0.07 4.15 -9.06
N PHE A 136 0.24 2.89 -8.64
CA PHE A 136 -0.81 2.22 -7.86
C PHE A 136 -0.32 1.20 -6.82
N VAL A 137 -1.18 1.03 -5.80
CA VAL A 137 -1.11 -0.03 -4.81
C VAL A 137 -2.26 -1.00 -5.10
N VAL A 138 -1.95 -2.23 -5.51
CA VAL A 138 -2.94 -3.28 -5.79
C VAL A 138 -3.07 -4.21 -4.59
N GLU A 139 -4.27 -4.37 -4.02
CA GLU A 139 -4.48 -5.33 -2.93
C GLU A 139 -4.15 -6.77 -3.37
N LYS A 140 -3.80 -7.60 -2.40
CA LYS A 140 -3.63 -9.03 -2.59
C LYS A 140 -4.94 -9.79 -2.34
N PRO A 141 -5.20 -10.84 -3.11
CA PRO A 141 -4.54 -11.19 -4.37
C PRO A 141 -4.93 -10.21 -5.48
N GLY A 142 -3.97 -9.81 -6.32
CA GLY A 142 -4.18 -8.82 -7.40
C GLY A 142 -4.72 -9.42 -8.70
N GLY A 143 -5.46 -10.54 -8.62
CA GLY A 143 -5.91 -11.32 -9.77
C GLY A 143 -6.40 -12.71 -9.36
N LEU A 144 -6.90 -13.50 -10.32
CA LEU A 144 -7.37 -14.87 -10.12
C LEU A 144 -6.23 -15.88 -10.02
N GLY A 145 -5.06 -15.55 -10.56
CA GLY A 145 -3.90 -16.42 -10.57
C GLY A 145 -2.57 -15.68 -10.73
N PRO A 146 -1.46 -16.42 -10.77
CA PRO A 146 -0.12 -15.83 -10.92
C PRO A 146 0.05 -15.11 -12.26
N GLU A 147 -0.51 -15.64 -13.36
CA GLU A 147 -0.43 -15.05 -14.70
C GLU A 147 -1.00 -13.62 -14.75
N ASP A 148 -2.06 -13.36 -14.00
CA ASP A 148 -2.67 -12.02 -13.87
C ASP A 148 -1.70 -11.02 -13.24
N VAL A 149 -1.05 -11.42 -12.15
CA VAL A 149 -0.09 -10.55 -11.43
C VAL A 149 1.18 -10.34 -12.27
N GLU A 150 1.63 -11.36 -13.01
CA GLU A 150 2.73 -11.26 -13.97
C GLU A 150 2.40 -10.26 -15.08
N ARG A 151 1.19 -10.32 -15.63
CA ARG A 151 0.70 -9.37 -16.64
C ARG A 151 0.68 -7.94 -16.12
N ILE A 152 0.20 -7.71 -14.89
CA ILE A 152 0.22 -6.37 -14.27
C ILE A 152 1.66 -5.87 -14.10
N ARG A 153 2.55 -6.72 -13.55
CA ARG A 153 3.98 -6.40 -13.34
C ARG A 153 4.64 -5.98 -14.65
N ASP A 154 4.48 -6.79 -15.69
CA ASP A 154 5.18 -6.58 -16.97
C ASP A 154 4.67 -5.33 -17.70
N ALA A 155 3.35 -5.09 -17.66
CA ALA A 155 2.76 -3.87 -18.20
C ALA A 155 3.27 -2.61 -17.48
N ALA A 156 3.23 -2.61 -16.15
CA ALA A 156 3.70 -1.48 -15.34
C ALA A 156 5.20 -1.22 -15.55
N ALA A 157 6.03 -2.27 -15.57
CA ALA A 157 7.46 -2.17 -15.81
C ALA A 157 7.78 -1.61 -17.20
N SER A 158 7.09 -2.08 -18.25
CA SER A 158 7.24 -1.61 -19.62
C SER A 158 6.88 -0.12 -19.77
N ALA A 159 5.83 0.33 -19.08
CA ALA A 159 5.37 1.71 -19.09
C ALA A 159 6.14 2.64 -18.13
N GLY A 160 7.02 2.10 -17.27
CA GLY A 160 7.70 2.87 -16.23
C GLY A 160 6.77 3.35 -15.11
N VAL A 161 5.64 2.68 -14.90
CA VAL A 161 4.64 3.00 -13.86
C VAL A 161 4.96 2.21 -12.60
N ALA A 162 4.98 2.88 -11.46
CA ALA A 162 5.23 2.22 -10.18
C ALA A 162 3.97 1.44 -9.72
N ALA A 163 4.14 0.14 -9.46
CA ALA A 163 3.11 -0.75 -8.95
C ALA A 163 3.63 -1.50 -7.72
N THR A 164 2.81 -1.62 -6.67
CA THR A 164 3.16 -2.36 -5.46
C THR A 164 1.95 -3.07 -4.85
N VAL A 165 2.19 -4.00 -3.93
CA VAL A 165 1.17 -4.73 -3.16
C VAL A 165 1.31 -4.37 -1.67
N PRO A 166 0.21 -4.17 -0.92
CA PRO A 166 0.26 -3.99 0.52
C PRO A 166 0.45 -5.35 1.23
N PHE A 167 1.67 -5.88 1.16
CA PHE A 167 2.01 -7.15 1.81
C PHE A 167 2.46 -6.92 3.26
N VAL A 168 1.49 -6.69 4.16
CA VAL A 168 1.72 -6.28 5.56
C VAL A 168 2.54 -7.25 6.41
N GLN A 169 2.71 -8.50 5.96
CA GLN A 169 3.57 -9.47 6.63
C GLN A 169 5.06 -9.25 6.33
N ARG A 170 5.41 -8.48 5.30
CA ARG A 170 6.80 -8.17 4.94
C ARG A 170 7.45 -7.34 6.05
N GLY A 171 8.54 -7.85 6.61
CA GLY A 171 9.19 -7.23 7.77
C GLY A 171 8.39 -7.39 9.07
N GLY A 172 7.38 -8.26 9.07
CA GLY A 172 6.57 -8.54 10.25
C GLY A 172 7.26 -9.48 11.24
N PRO A 173 6.60 -9.81 12.37
CA PRO A 173 7.17 -10.64 13.42
C PRO A 173 7.62 -12.03 12.97
N VAL A 174 7.01 -12.56 11.90
CA VAL A 174 7.37 -13.86 11.32
C VAL A 174 8.77 -13.85 10.74
N ASP A 175 9.14 -12.81 9.98
CA ASP A 175 10.49 -12.69 9.41
C ASP A 175 11.54 -12.64 10.52
N HIS A 176 11.26 -11.88 11.58
CA HIS A 176 12.13 -11.86 12.76
C HIS A 176 12.19 -13.24 13.46
N ALA A 177 11.06 -13.89 13.69
CA ALA A 177 11.03 -15.20 14.33
C ALA A 177 11.78 -16.27 13.51
N LEU A 178 11.66 -16.25 12.19
CA LEU A 178 12.40 -17.12 11.29
C LEU A 178 13.90 -16.82 11.30
N SER A 179 14.29 -15.54 11.43
CA SER A 179 15.71 -15.16 11.54
C SER A 179 16.40 -15.77 12.78
N LEU A 180 15.62 -16.08 13.82
CA LEU A 180 16.09 -16.72 15.05
C LEU A 180 16.14 -18.25 14.98
N ALA A 181 15.47 -18.86 13.99
CA ALA A 181 15.27 -20.31 13.91
C ALA A 181 16.46 -21.10 13.32
N GLY A 182 17.53 -20.43 12.89
CA GLY A 182 18.65 -21.06 12.20
C GLY A 182 18.23 -21.61 10.82
N ALA A 183 18.71 -22.81 10.45
CA ALA A 183 18.33 -23.47 9.19
C ALA A 183 17.16 -24.45 9.44
N PRO A 184 15.90 -24.09 9.11
CA PRO A 184 14.76 -24.96 9.38
C PRO A 184 14.77 -26.20 8.48
N THR A 185 14.58 -27.39 9.07
CA THR A 185 14.36 -28.64 8.32
C THR A 185 12.87 -28.92 8.06
N TYR A 186 11.98 -28.26 8.82
CA TYR A 186 10.53 -28.40 8.71
C TYR A 186 9.83 -27.12 9.17
N GLN A 187 8.80 -26.70 8.45
CA GLN A 187 7.95 -25.58 8.80
C GLN A 187 6.47 -25.94 8.54
N ARG A 188 5.61 -25.60 9.50
CA ARG A 188 4.16 -25.62 9.33
C ARG A 188 3.59 -24.29 9.79
N SER A 189 2.78 -23.69 8.93
CA SER A 189 2.06 -22.46 9.22
C SER A 189 0.57 -22.69 8.97
N SER A 190 -0.29 -22.04 9.74
CA SER A 190 -1.73 -22.05 9.52
C SER A 190 -2.26 -20.65 9.80
N PHE A 191 -3.04 -20.12 8.85
CA PHE A 191 -3.66 -18.82 8.96
C PHE A 191 -5.17 -18.99 8.91
N VAL A 192 -5.82 -18.94 10.08
CA VAL A 192 -7.25 -19.15 10.24
C VAL A 192 -7.91 -17.79 10.46
N ALA A 193 -8.51 -17.24 9.41
CA ALA A 193 -9.10 -15.90 9.40
C ALA A 193 -10.56 -15.86 9.90
N GLY A 194 -11.00 -16.90 10.61
CA GLY A 194 -12.38 -17.07 11.04
C GLY A 194 -13.30 -17.62 9.93
N PRO A 195 -14.61 -17.70 10.21
CA PRO A 195 -15.59 -18.32 9.34
C PRO A 195 -15.93 -17.47 8.09
N PRO A 196 -16.39 -18.08 6.97
CA PRO A 196 -16.68 -17.38 5.72
C PRO A 196 -17.82 -16.35 5.80
N GLU A 197 -18.70 -16.44 6.81
CA GLU A 197 -19.79 -15.50 7.09
C GLU A 197 -19.31 -14.04 7.14
N ARG A 198 -18.07 -13.83 7.61
CA ARG A 198 -17.43 -12.50 7.70
C ARG A 198 -17.47 -11.73 6.38
N TYR A 199 -17.40 -12.42 5.23
CA TYR A 199 -17.43 -11.76 3.93
C TYR A 199 -18.82 -11.23 3.58
N ARG A 200 -19.89 -11.91 4.01
CA ARG A 200 -21.26 -11.41 3.82
C ARG A 200 -21.52 -10.21 4.72
N GLU A 201 -21.10 -10.30 5.97
CA GLU A 201 -21.21 -9.21 6.96
C GLU A 201 -20.43 -7.97 6.54
N ALA A 202 -19.27 -8.15 5.91
CA ALA A 202 -18.45 -7.08 5.36
C ALA A 202 -18.89 -6.58 3.97
N GLY A 203 -20.03 -7.04 3.42
CA GLY A 203 -20.49 -6.63 2.09
C GLY A 203 -19.62 -7.13 0.92
N CYS A 204 -18.73 -8.10 1.15
CA CYS A 204 -17.77 -8.67 0.21
C CYS A 204 -18.18 -10.09 -0.23
N SER A 205 -19.46 -10.32 -0.51
CA SER A 205 -19.98 -11.68 -0.80
C SER A 205 -19.35 -12.34 -2.03
N TRP A 206 -18.78 -11.55 -2.95
CA TRP A 206 -18.03 -12.04 -4.11
C TRP A 206 -16.81 -12.90 -3.72
N MET A 207 -16.25 -12.74 -2.51
CA MET A 207 -15.18 -13.60 -1.98
C MET A 207 -15.60 -15.07 -1.81
N LEU A 208 -16.91 -15.33 -1.79
CA LEU A 208 -17.49 -16.68 -1.72
C LEU A 208 -17.80 -17.26 -3.10
N GLN A 209 -17.47 -16.54 -4.18
CA GLN A 209 -17.74 -16.92 -5.55
C GLN A 209 -16.41 -17.26 -6.24
N PRO A 210 -16.03 -18.55 -6.36
CA PRO A 210 -14.71 -18.94 -6.88
C PRO A 210 -14.35 -18.32 -8.24
N ALA A 211 -15.34 -18.11 -9.10
CA ALA A 211 -15.15 -17.47 -10.40
C ALA A 211 -14.70 -16.00 -10.30
N ARG A 212 -15.04 -15.30 -9.22
CA ARG A 212 -14.65 -13.89 -8.97
C ARG A 212 -13.42 -13.76 -8.08
N SER A 213 -13.24 -14.70 -7.16
CA SER A 213 -12.18 -14.64 -6.15
C SER A 213 -10.94 -15.49 -6.49
N GLY A 214 -10.99 -16.33 -7.53
CA GLY A 214 -9.89 -17.24 -7.91
C GLY A 214 -9.72 -18.44 -6.98
N GLY A 215 -10.64 -18.60 -6.03
CA GLY A 215 -10.57 -19.56 -4.93
C GLY A 215 -11.22 -19.00 -3.66
N GLY A 216 -11.28 -19.80 -2.61
CA GLY A 216 -11.89 -19.36 -1.34
C GLY A 216 -11.26 -20.05 -0.15
N VAL A 217 -11.54 -19.52 1.04
CA VAL A 217 -11.31 -20.25 2.30
C VAL A 217 -12.53 -21.16 2.49
N TRP A 218 -12.31 -22.46 2.29
CA TRP A 218 -13.26 -23.52 2.64
C TRP A 218 -12.84 -24.15 3.97
#